data_AF-E4YAH5-F1
#
_entry.id   AF-E4YAH5-F1
#
_cell.length_a   1.000
_cell.length_b   1.000
_cell.length_c   1.000
_cell.angle_alpha   90.00
_cell.angle_beta   90.00
_cell.angle_gamma   90.00
#
_symmetry.space_group_name_H-M   'P 1'
#
loop_
_entity.id
_entity.type
_entity.pdbx_description
1 polymer ?
#
loop_
_entity_poly.entity_id
_entity_poly.type
_entity_poly.pdbx_seq_one_letter_code
_entity_poly.pdbx_strand_id
1 'polypeptide(L)'
;MVEFYAPWCGHCKKLRPEYDQAAAELKAKNIKLGKVNCEAEINNEICEKYEIEGFPTLKIFKEGEVKSDYSGPLESLALVQKMLHIPRSEEVPSTQEKMVKIVGKTFNEIVLESEKDVIVKFYAPWCPHCKNMAPAWIELAEQTENESIVIGDIDVTANEIDLVEGFPTVLLFKNGQKDVPIKYQGDRSLEDFQLFLATYLE
;
A
#
# COMPACT_ATOMS: atom_id res chain seq x y z
N MET A 1 3.77 19.76 -1.74
CA MET A 1 5.12 19.17 -1.54
C MET A 1 6.14 20.11 -2.14
N VAL A 2 7.34 20.19 -1.57
CA VAL A 2 8.45 20.99 -2.09
C VAL A 2 9.69 20.11 -2.22
N GLU A 3 10.31 20.13 -3.40
CA GLU A 3 11.61 19.51 -3.68
C GLU A 3 12.73 20.52 -3.41
N PHE A 4 13.60 20.19 -2.47
CA PHE A 4 14.87 20.87 -2.27
C PHE A 4 15.94 20.12 -3.05
N TYR A 5 16.60 20.83 -3.97
CA TYR A 5 17.48 20.21 -4.96
C TYR A 5 18.75 21.05 -5.22
N ALA A 6 19.73 20.41 -5.87
CA ALA A 6 20.90 21.05 -6.46
C ALA A 6 20.97 20.75 -7.97
N PRO A 7 21.38 21.68 -8.86
CA PRO A 7 21.34 21.49 -10.31
C PRO A 7 22.33 20.44 -10.80
N TRP A 8 23.41 20.19 -10.06
CA TRP A 8 24.41 19.17 -10.37
C TRP A 8 24.00 17.77 -9.91
N CYS A 9 23.01 17.63 -9.01
CA CYS A 9 22.63 16.34 -8.43
C CYS A 9 21.96 15.41 -9.46
N GLY A 10 22.57 14.25 -9.69
CA GLY A 10 22.06 13.24 -10.62
C GLY A 10 20.69 12.68 -10.22
N HIS A 11 20.45 12.47 -8.92
CA HIS A 11 19.15 11.98 -8.42
C HIS A 11 18.04 13.01 -8.63
N CYS A 12 18.32 14.31 -8.46
CA CYS A 12 17.36 15.38 -8.75
C CYS A 12 17.01 15.43 -10.24
N LYS A 13 18.00 15.23 -11.13
CA LYS A 13 17.77 15.14 -12.58
C LYS A 13 16.89 13.94 -12.94
N LYS A 14 17.07 12.80 -12.27
CA LYS A 14 16.24 11.60 -12.46
C LYS A 14 14.81 11.78 -11.95
N LEU A 15 14.62 12.48 -10.82
CA LEU A 15 13.31 12.79 -10.25
C LEU A 15 12.52 13.81 -11.09
N ARG A 16 13.21 14.75 -11.75
CA ARG A 16 12.58 15.85 -12.50
C ARG A 16 11.39 15.46 -13.39
N PRO A 17 11.48 14.48 -14.33
CA PRO A 17 10.34 14.11 -15.16
C PRO A 17 9.13 13.63 -14.35
N GLU A 18 9.36 12.81 -13.32
CA GLU A 18 8.30 12.29 -12.43
C GLU A 18 7.65 13.43 -11.62
N TYR A 19 8.46 14.36 -11.11
CA TYR A 19 7.99 15.50 -10.32
C TYR A 19 7.19 16.50 -11.17
N ASP A 20 7.65 16.78 -12.39
CA ASP A 20 6.97 17.69 -13.32
C ASP A 20 5.62 17.09 -13.78
N GLN A 21 5.56 15.77 -14.01
CA GLN A 21 4.31 15.06 -14.30
C GLN A 21 3.34 15.13 -13.12
N ALA A 22 3.80 14.79 -11.90
CA ALA A 22 2.97 14.84 -10.70
C ALA A 22 2.42 16.26 -10.46
N ALA A 23 3.24 17.30 -10.68
CA ALA A 23 2.83 18.69 -10.56
C ALA A 23 1.72 19.06 -11.56
N ALA A 24 1.78 18.56 -12.80
CA ALA A 24 0.76 18.79 -13.81
C ALA A 24 -0.58 18.15 -13.43
N GLU A 25 -0.57 16.89 -12.94
CA GLU A 25 -1.77 16.18 -12.49
C GLU A 25 -2.40 16.84 -11.27
N LEU A 26 -1.59 17.18 -10.26
CA LEU A 26 -2.06 17.78 -9.00
C LEU A 26 -2.57 19.21 -9.16
N LYS A 27 -2.09 19.94 -10.18
CA LYS A 27 -2.61 21.28 -10.51
C LYS A 27 -4.11 21.26 -10.79
N ALA A 28 -4.63 20.20 -11.43
CA ALA A 28 -6.06 20.03 -11.68
C ALA A 28 -6.89 19.85 -10.39
N LYS A 29 -6.24 19.47 -9.28
CA LYS A 29 -6.83 19.32 -7.94
C LYS A 29 -6.51 20.52 -7.03
N ASN A 30 -6.00 21.62 -7.59
CA ASN A 30 -5.56 22.81 -6.86
C ASN A 30 -4.45 22.53 -5.82
N ILE A 31 -3.64 21.49 -6.05
CA ILE A 31 -2.48 21.16 -5.21
C ILE A 31 -1.22 21.57 -5.96
N LYS A 32 -0.35 22.35 -5.30
CA LYS A 32 0.89 22.87 -5.90
C LYS A 32 2.10 22.09 -5.43
N LEU A 33 2.97 21.79 -6.39
CA LEU A 33 4.33 21.30 -6.15
C LEU A 33 5.31 22.46 -6.37
N GLY A 34 6.29 22.57 -5.49
CA GLY A 34 7.30 23.63 -5.51
C GLY A 34 8.71 23.05 -5.60
N LYS A 35 9.66 23.83 -6.10
CA LYS A 35 11.08 23.45 -6.15
C LYS A 35 11.92 24.58 -5.59
N VAL A 36 12.91 24.25 -4.77
CA VAL A 36 13.87 25.19 -4.18
C VAL A 36 15.28 24.72 -4.55
N ASN A 37 16.00 25.56 -5.28
CA ASN A 37 17.40 25.33 -5.59
C ASN A 37 18.27 25.78 -4.42
N CYS A 38 18.84 24.85 -3.65
CA CYS A 38 19.68 25.18 -2.51
C CYS A 38 21.11 25.61 -2.89
N GLU A 39 21.48 25.56 -4.17
CA GLU A 39 22.75 26.13 -4.66
C GLU A 39 22.63 27.61 -5.02
N ALA A 40 21.43 28.18 -5.02
CA ALA A 40 21.23 29.61 -5.24
C ALA A 40 21.35 30.34 -3.90
N GLU A 41 22.27 31.30 -3.79
CA GLU A 41 22.54 32.05 -2.54
C GLU A 41 21.27 32.63 -1.89
N ILE A 42 20.31 33.09 -2.70
CA ILE A 42 19.02 33.63 -2.24
C ILE A 42 18.18 32.61 -1.45
N ASN A 43 18.46 31.32 -1.60
CA ASN A 43 17.75 30.23 -0.94
C ASN A 43 18.54 29.61 0.23
N ASN A 44 19.74 30.13 0.58
CA ASN A 44 20.53 29.55 1.67
C ASN A 44 19.75 29.53 2.99
N GLU A 45 19.14 30.66 3.36
CA GLU A 45 18.37 30.78 4.60
C GLU A 45 17.19 29.79 4.66
N ILE A 46 16.47 29.58 3.54
CA ILE A 46 15.34 28.64 3.52
C ILE A 46 15.80 27.18 3.56
N CYS A 47 16.93 26.85 2.95
CA CYS A 47 17.48 25.49 2.98
C CYS A 47 18.12 25.14 4.34
N GLU A 48 18.74 26.11 5.01
CA GLU A 48 19.20 25.98 6.40
C GLU A 48 18.01 25.84 7.37
N LYS A 49 17.00 26.72 7.23
CA LYS A 49 15.78 26.70 8.06
C LYS A 49 15.07 25.35 8.04
N TYR A 50 15.06 24.68 6.90
CA TYR A 50 14.43 23.36 6.73
C TYR A 50 15.42 22.20 6.86
N GLU A 51 16.64 22.46 7.36
CA GLU A 51 17.63 21.43 7.69
C GLU A 51 17.89 20.49 6.50
N ILE A 52 18.12 21.07 5.32
CA ILE A 52 18.36 20.29 4.10
C ILE A 52 19.82 19.82 4.06
N GLU A 53 20.04 18.58 4.50
CA GLU A 53 21.37 17.95 4.56
C GLU A 53 21.75 17.16 3.30
N GLY A 54 20.80 16.94 2.39
CA GLY A 54 20.99 16.11 1.20
C GLY A 54 19.97 16.38 0.09
N PHE A 55 20.27 15.88 -1.10
CA PHE A 55 19.45 16.11 -2.29
C PHE A 55 19.14 14.81 -3.07
N PRO A 56 17.92 14.65 -3.62
CA PRO A 56 16.75 15.50 -3.35
C PRO A 56 16.20 15.26 -1.94
N THR A 57 15.71 16.33 -1.29
CA THR A 57 14.88 16.22 -0.08
C THR A 57 13.48 16.70 -0.42
N LEU A 58 12.47 15.88 -0.14
CA LEU A 58 11.06 16.21 -0.37
C LEU A 58 10.37 16.45 0.97
N LYS A 59 9.77 17.64 1.14
CA LYS A 59 8.96 17.96 2.33
C LYS A 59 7.52 18.27 1.96
N ILE A 60 6.59 17.79 2.77
CA ILE A 60 5.16 18.05 2.62
C ILE A 60 4.82 19.26 3.46
N PHE A 61 4.23 20.28 2.82
CA PHE A 61 3.76 21.49 3.48
C PHE A 61 2.24 21.51 3.53
N LYS A 62 1.67 21.93 4.65
CA LYS A 62 0.24 22.22 4.82
C LYS A 62 0.11 23.56 5.53
N GLU A 63 -0.67 24.48 4.97
CA GLU A 63 -0.94 25.79 5.57
C GLU A 63 0.33 26.60 5.92
N GLY A 64 1.40 26.41 5.13
CA GLY A 64 2.68 27.11 5.31
C GLY A 64 3.65 26.43 6.27
N GLU A 65 3.24 25.36 6.95
CA GLU A 65 4.06 24.60 7.89
C GLU A 65 4.53 23.27 7.30
N VAL A 66 5.71 22.81 7.73
CA VAL A 66 6.22 21.47 7.41
C VAL A 66 5.38 20.44 8.15
N LYS A 67 4.68 19.60 7.40
CA LYS A 67 3.89 18.49 7.96
C LYS A 67 4.75 17.26 8.21
N SER A 68 5.60 16.90 7.23
CA SER A 68 6.50 15.76 7.30
C SER A 68 7.50 15.77 6.16
N ASP A 69 8.55 14.98 6.31
CA ASP A 69 9.42 14.59 5.20
C ASP A 69 8.74 13.48 4.37
N TYR A 70 9.11 13.38 3.10
CA TYR A 70 8.66 12.32 2.21
C TYR A 70 9.84 11.45 1.79
N SER A 71 9.81 10.20 2.24
CA SER A 71 10.80 9.16 1.96
C SER A 71 10.23 8.01 1.12
N GLY A 72 9.06 8.22 0.49
CA GLY A 72 8.40 7.23 -0.34
C GLY A 72 8.98 7.12 -1.76
N PRO A 73 8.34 6.30 -2.62
CA PRO A 73 8.74 6.13 -4.02
C PRO A 73 8.71 7.46 -4.80
N LEU A 74 9.61 7.63 -5.77
CA LEU A 74 9.84 8.89 -6.47
C LEU A 74 9.11 9.00 -7.82
N GLU A 75 8.33 7.99 -8.18
CA GLU A 75 7.50 7.93 -9.37
C GLU A 75 6.29 8.88 -9.27
N SER A 76 5.88 9.48 -10.40
CA SER A 76 4.81 10.49 -10.48
C SER A 76 3.54 10.03 -9.77
N LEU A 77 3.11 8.79 -10.04
CA LEU A 77 1.93 8.20 -9.44
C LEU A 77 2.01 8.17 -7.90
N ALA A 78 3.15 7.81 -7.33
CA ALA A 78 3.33 7.74 -5.88
C ALA A 78 3.30 9.14 -5.24
N LEU A 79 3.87 10.15 -5.90
CA LEU A 79 3.81 11.54 -5.46
C LEU A 79 2.38 12.08 -5.49
N VAL A 80 1.64 11.80 -6.57
CA VAL A 80 0.22 12.18 -6.73
C VAL A 80 -0.63 11.50 -5.67
N GLN A 81 -0.49 10.19 -5.50
CA GLN A 81 -1.19 9.40 -4.48
C GLN A 81 -0.95 9.98 -3.08
N LYS A 82 0.31 10.23 -2.73
CA LYS A 82 0.65 10.82 -1.43
C LYS A 82 -0.01 12.17 -1.20
N MET A 83 0.02 13.05 -2.20
CA MET A 83 -0.53 14.40 -2.09
C MET A 83 -2.06 14.43 -2.09
N LEU A 84 -2.71 13.44 -2.68
CA LEU A 84 -4.17 13.27 -2.66
C LEU A 84 -4.67 12.41 -1.49
N HIS A 85 -3.77 11.91 -0.62
CA HIS A 85 -4.10 10.93 0.42
C HIS A 85 -4.82 9.70 -0.16
N ILE A 86 -4.44 9.28 -1.36
CA ILE A 86 -4.93 8.06 -1.98
C ILE A 86 -4.00 6.93 -1.53
N PRO A 87 -4.50 5.90 -0.83
CA PRO A 87 -3.70 4.76 -0.44
C PRO A 87 -3.09 4.08 -1.68
N ARG A 88 -1.83 3.67 -1.57
CA ARG A 88 -1.17 2.94 -2.65
C ARG A 88 -1.88 1.60 -2.91
N SER A 89 -2.00 1.23 -4.18
CA SER A 89 -2.56 -0.04 -4.60
C SER A 89 -1.89 -0.53 -5.88
N GLU A 90 -1.77 -1.84 -6.02
CA GLU A 90 -1.53 -2.50 -7.30
C GLU A 90 -2.72 -2.25 -8.26
N GLU A 91 -2.50 -2.53 -9.55
CA GLU A 91 -3.59 -2.56 -10.51
C GLU A 91 -4.55 -3.72 -10.25
N VAL A 92 -5.83 -3.49 -10.52
CA VAL A 92 -6.83 -4.55 -10.42
C VAL A 92 -6.51 -5.60 -11.49
N PRO A 93 -6.31 -6.88 -11.13
CA PRO A 93 -6.00 -7.91 -12.10
C PRO A 93 -7.17 -8.06 -13.09
N SER A 94 -6.85 -8.25 -14.37
CA SER A 94 -7.88 -8.35 -15.44
C SER A 94 -8.72 -9.62 -15.35
N THR A 95 -8.24 -10.64 -14.65
CA THR A 95 -8.92 -11.91 -14.40
C THR A 95 -8.69 -12.32 -12.95
N GLN A 96 -9.67 -13.00 -12.37
CA GLN A 96 -9.58 -13.57 -11.02
C GLN A 96 -9.46 -15.10 -11.12
N GLU A 97 -8.66 -15.68 -10.24
CA GLU A 97 -8.58 -17.13 -10.02
C GLU A 97 -9.46 -17.52 -8.82
N LYS A 98 -9.51 -18.81 -8.47
CA LYS A 98 -10.30 -19.30 -7.32
C LYS A 98 -9.78 -18.72 -6.00
N MET A 99 -8.46 -18.57 -5.88
CA MET A 99 -7.86 -17.68 -4.89
C MET A 99 -7.92 -16.25 -5.44
N VAL A 100 -8.70 -15.39 -4.78
CA VAL A 100 -8.93 -14.01 -5.23
C VAL A 100 -7.72 -13.15 -4.90
N LYS A 101 -7.15 -12.50 -5.92
CA LYS A 101 -6.08 -11.52 -5.74
C LYS A 101 -6.71 -10.17 -5.36
N ILE A 102 -6.48 -9.75 -4.11
CA ILE A 102 -6.99 -8.49 -3.54
C ILE A 102 -5.90 -7.44 -3.63
N VAL A 103 -6.29 -6.23 -4.03
CA VAL A 103 -5.42 -5.04 -4.10
C VAL A 103 -6.07 -3.90 -3.32
N GLY A 104 -5.33 -2.84 -2.99
CA GLY A 104 -5.86 -1.72 -2.20
C GLY A 104 -7.14 -1.11 -2.80
N LYS A 105 -7.23 -1.01 -4.13
CA LYS A 105 -8.40 -0.52 -4.88
C LYS A 105 -9.65 -1.39 -4.68
N THR A 106 -9.51 -2.69 -4.44
CA THR A 106 -10.63 -3.64 -4.32
C THR A 106 -10.84 -4.13 -2.89
N PHE A 107 -9.98 -3.77 -1.95
CA PHE A 107 -10.04 -4.26 -0.58
C PHE A 107 -11.39 -3.96 0.08
N ASN A 108 -11.89 -2.73 -0.04
CA ASN A 108 -13.16 -2.34 0.56
C ASN A 108 -14.33 -3.15 -0.01
N GLU A 109 -14.46 -3.20 -1.33
CA GLU A 109 -15.54 -3.91 -2.03
C GLU A 109 -15.50 -5.43 -1.75
N ILE A 110 -14.34 -6.06 -1.92
CA ILE A 110 -14.20 -7.52 -1.83
C ILE A 110 -14.21 -8.01 -0.38
N VAL A 111 -13.66 -7.24 0.56
CA VAL A 111 -13.47 -7.68 1.95
C VAL A 111 -14.54 -7.11 2.87
N LEU A 112 -14.68 -5.78 2.91
CA LEU A 112 -15.45 -5.06 3.92
C LEU A 112 -16.94 -4.89 3.56
N GLU A 113 -17.27 -4.75 2.28
CA GLU A 113 -18.65 -4.57 1.80
C GLU A 113 -19.28 -5.86 1.27
N SER A 114 -18.50 -6.94 1.23
CA SER A 114 -18.96 -8.25 0.76
C SER A 114 -19.99 -8.88 1.71
N GLU A 115 -21.09 -9.37 1.13
CA GLU A 115 -22.11 -10.20 1.82
C GLU A 115 -21.66 -11.66 2.03
N LYS A 116 -20.40 -11.98 1.72
CA LYS A 116 -19.78 -13.29 1.95
C LYS A 116 -18.85 -13.25 3.16
N ASP A 117 -18.54 -14.39 3.74
CA ASP A 117 -17.36 -14.50 4.59
C ASP A 117 -16.11 -14.32 3.73
N VAL A 118 -15.08 -13.65 4.26
CA VAL A 118 -13.86 -13.37 3.48
C VAL A 118 -12.65 -13.69 4.33
N ILE A 119 -11.84 -14.66 3.94
CA ILE A 119 -10.57 -14.97 4.60
C ILE A 119 -9.41 -14.46 3.75
N VAL A 120 -8.55 -13.63 4.34
CA VAL A 120 -7.49 -12.92 3.63
C VAL A 120 -6.13 -13.26 4.22
N LYS A 121 -5.20 -13.70 3.37
CA LYS A 121 -3.77 -13.79 3.69
C LYS A 121 -3.05 -12.49 3.34
N PHE A 122 -2.56 -11.80 4.34
CA PHE A 122 -1.70 -10.62 4.20
C PHE A 122 -0.25 -11.06 4.17
N TYR A 123 0.46 -10.75 3.09
CA TYR A 123 1.81 -11.26 2.85
C TYR A 123 2.78 -10.22 2.28
N ALA A 124 4.05 -10.59 2.26
CA ALA A 124 5.12 -9.91 1.54
C ALA A 124 5.84 -10.90 0.60
N PRO A 125 6.12 -10.56 -0.68
CA PRO A 125 6.68 -11.50 -1.66
C PRO A 125 8.06 -12.05 -1.28
N TRP A 126 8.83 -11.31 -0.49
CA TRP A 126 10.17 -11.71 -0.04
C TRP A 126 10.14 -12.52 1.26
N CYS A 127 8.99 -12.63 1.95
CA CYS A 127 8.90 -13.31 3.25
C CYS A 127 8.95 -14.85 3.10
N PRO A 128 9.94 -15.55 3.69
CA PRO A 128 10.05 -17.00 3.59
C PRO A 128 8.84 -17.75 4.17
N HIS A 129 8.29 -17.28 5.29
CA HIS A 129 7.10 -17.88 5.89
C HIS A 129 5.86 -17.75 4.99
N CYS A 130 5.75 -16.67 4.23
CA CYS A 130 4.67 -16.49 3.26
C CYS A 130 4.83 -17.47 2.09
N LYS A 131 6.06 -17.62 1.58
CA LYS A 131 6.37 -18.57 0.50
C LYS A 131 6.09 -20.01 0.90
N ASN A 132 6.45 -20.40 2.13
CA ASN A 132 6.21 -21.75 2.63
C ASN A 132 4.70 -22.06 2.82
N MET A 133 3.90 -21.05 3.18
CA MET A 133 2.44 -21.18 3.35
C MET A 133 1.67 -21.13 2.03
N ALA A 134 2.25 -20.56 0.97
CA ALA A 134 1.54 -20.31 -0.28
C ALA A 134 0.92 -21.57 -0.93
N PRO A 135 1.58 -22.75 -0.96
CA PRO A 135 0.99 -23.96 -1.53
C PRO A 135 -0.32 -24.36 -0.83
N ALA A 136 -0.30 -24.45 0.51
CA ALA A 136 -1.49 -24.81 1.29
C ALA A 136 -2.61 -23.78 1.14
N TRP A 137 -2.28 -22.49 1.00
CA TRP A 137 -3.27 -21.43 0.80
C TRP A 137 -3.96 -21.50 -0.57
N ILE A 138 -3.19 -21.80 -1.62
CA ILE A 138 -3.73 -22.00 -2.98
C ILE A 138 -4.61 -23.25 -2.98
N GLU A 139 -4.13 -24.35 -2.40
CA GLU A 139 -4.88 -25.60 -2.33
C GLU A 139 -6.18 -25.47 -1.53
N LEU A 140 -6.18 -24.68 -0.43
CA LEU A 140 -7.40 -24.35 0.31
C LEU A 140 -8.44 -23.67 -0.60
N ALA A 141 -8.01 -22.68 -1.39
CA ALA A 141 -8.90 -22.03 -2.34
C ALA A 141 -9.38 -23.00 -3.42
N GLU A 142 -8.50 -23.85 -3.95
CA GLU A 142 -8.84 -24.86 -4.96
C GLU A 142 -9.85 -25.90 -4.45
N GLN A 143 -9.77 -26.32 -3.19
CA GLN A 143 -10.64 -27.36 -2.63
C GLN A 143 -11.94 -26.81 -2.00
N THR A 144 -12.04 -25.50 -1.79
CA THR A 144 -13.25 -24.89 -1.19
C THR A 144 -14.31 -24.67 -2.25
N GLU A 145 -15.41 -25.43 -2.20
CA GLU A 145 -16.57 -25.27 -3.10
C GLU A 145 -17.67 -24.37 -2.53
N ASN A 146 -17.52 -23.90 -1.29
CA ASN A 146 -18.50 -23.03 -0.64
C ASN A 146 -18.47 -21.62 -1.26
N GLU A 147 -19.48 -21.29 -2.07
CA GLU A 147 -19.59 -19.98 -2.71
C GLU A 147 -19.88 -18.82 -1.73
N SER A 148 -20.25 -19.12 -0.48
CA SER A 148 -20.49 -18.12 0.57
C SER A 148 -19.21 -17.62 1.24
N ILE A 149 -18.04 -18.14 0.85
CA ILE A 149 -16.73 -17.65 1.30
C ILE A 149 -15.85 -17.21 0.12
N VAL A 150 -15.11 -16.13 0.32
CA VAL A 150 -14.00 -15.70 -0.54
C VAL A 150 -12.69 -16.02 0.17
N ILE A 151 -11.79 -16.73 -0.52
CA ILE A 151 -10.41 -16.95 -0.07
C ILE A 151 -9.51 -16.06 -0.93
N GLY A 152 -8.83 -15.10 -0.30
CA GLY A 152 -8.01 -14.15 -1.03
C GLY A 152 -6.66 -13.87 -0.39
N ASP A 153 -5.81 -13.18 -1.15
CA ASP A 153 -4.55 -12.66 -0.63
C ASP A 153 -4.24 -11.24 -1.09
N ILE A 154 -3.41 -10.56 -0.31
CA ILE A 154 -2.97 -9.20 -0.58
C ILE A 154 -1.50 -9.02 -0.23
N ASP A 155 -0.75 -8.46 -1.17
CA ASP A 155 0.63 -8.03 -0.97
C ASP A 155 0.63 -6.65 -0.31
N VAL A 156 0.84 -6.59 1.00
CA VAL A 156 0.85 -5.30 1.70
C VAL A 156 2.12 -4.50 1.45
N THR A 157 3.14 -5.11 0.85
CA THR A 157 4.32 -4.37 0.39
C THR A 157 4.05 -3.64 -0.91
N ALA A 158 2.98 -3.97 -1.63
CA ALA A 158 2.51 -3.32 -2.84
C ALA A 158 1.22 -2.47 -2.64
N ASN A 159 0.47 -2.72 -1.56
CA ASN A 159 -0.80 -2.07 -1.23
C ASN A 159 -0.77 -1.47 0.19
N GLU A 160 -1.19 -0.22 0.35
CA GLU A 160 -1.23 0.50 1.64
C GLU A 160 -2.46 0.06 2.45
N ILE A 161 -2.24 -0.87 3.38
CA ILE A 161 -3.27 -1.43 4.27
C ILE A 161 -2.69 -1.54 5.69
N ASP A 162 -3.22 -0.74 6.60
CA ASP A 162 -2.79 -0.67 8.01
C ASP A 162 -3.62 -1.60 8.91
N LEU A 163 -3.62 -2.90 8.59
CA LEU A 163 -4.38 -3.92 9.36
C LEU A 163 -3.50 -4.95 10.05
N VAL A 164 -2.24 -5.09 9.65
CA VAL A 164 -1.36 -6.17 10.11
C VAL A 164 0.05 -5.67 10.41
N GLU A 165 0.66 -6.21 11.45
CA GLU A 165 2.01 -5.84 11.90
C GLU A 165 3.09 -6.86 11.49
N GLY A 166 2.70 -8.00 10.92
CA GLY A 166 3.64 -9.08 10.58
C GLY A 166 3.11 -10.05 9.53
N PHE A 167 4.02 -10.83 8.93
CA PHE A 167 3.73 -11.70 7.80
C PHE A 167 4.13 -13.17 8.04
N PRO A 168 3.37 -14.14 7.50
CA PRO A 168 2.00 -13.97 7.02
C PRO A 168 1.04 -13.72 8.21
N THR A 169 0.01 -12.91 7.99
CA THR A 169 -1.15 -12.82 8.88
C THR A 169 -2.38 -13.24 8.10
N VAL A 170 -3.25 -14.04 8.73
CA VAL A 170 -4.53 -14.46 8.15
C VAL A 170 -5.66 -13.96 9.03
N LEU A 171 -6.63 -13.30 8.40
CA LEU A 171 -7.82 -12.75 9.06
C LEU A 171 -9.09 -13.24 8.35
N LEU A 172 -10.09 -13.65 9.12
CA LEU A 172 -11.44 -13.95 8.64
C LEU A 172 -12.39 -12.79 8.96
N PHE A 173 -12.96 -12.20 7.93
CA PHE A 173 -13.94 -11.13 7.97
C PHE A 173 -15.33 -11.73 7.77
N LYS A 174 -16.07 -11.95 8.85
CA LYS A 174 -17.38 -12.60 8.79
C LYS A 174 -18.43 -11.70 8.14
N ASN A 175 -19.36 -12.28 7.38
CA ASN A 175 -20.54 -11.58 6.91
C ASN A 175 -21.31 -10.98 8.12
N GLY A 176 -21.68 -9.70 8.02
CA GLY A 176 -22.30 -8.96 9.12
C GLY A 176 -21.37 -8.57 10.28
N GLN A 177 -20.08 -8.94 10.28
CA GLN A 177 -19.09 -8.60 11.32
C GLN A 177 -17.70 -8.38 10.71
N LYS A 178 -17.60 -7.34 9.87
CA LYS A 178 -16.39 -7.01 9.09
C LYS A 178 -15.38 -6.16 9.86
N ASP A 179 -15.86 -5.44 10.86
CA ASP A 179 -15.10 -4.52 11.70
C ASP A 179 -14.23 -5.21 12.75
N VAL A 180 -14.56 -6.46 13.12
CA VAL A 180 -13.81 -7.25 14.10
C VAL A 180 -13.39 -8.59 13.49
N PRO A 181 -12.35 -8.61 12.64
CA PRO A 181 -11.91 -9.84 11.99
C PRO A 181 -11.28 -10.82 12.97
N ILE A 182 -11.49 -12.11 12.70
CA ILE A 182 -10.96 -13.21 13.51
C ILE A 182 -9.57 -13.56 13.00
N LYS A 183 -8.56 -13.40 13.86
CA LYS A 183 -7.17 -13.75 13.52
C LYS A 183 -6.96 -15.26 13.61
N TYR A 184 -6.49 -15.86 12.53
CA TYR A 184 -6.06 -17.25 12.51
C TYR A 184 -4.73 -17.43 13.26
N GLN A 185 -4.62 -18.49 14.05
CA GLN A 185 -3.47 -18.77 14.92
C GLN A 185 -2.94 -20.21 14.83
N GLY A 186 -3.44 -21.02 13.90
CA GLY A 186 -3.02 -22.41 13.74
C GLY A 186 -1.72 -22.62 12.95
N ASP A 187 -1.43 -23.87 12.61
CA ASP A 187 -0.12 -24.32 12.13
C ASP A 187 0.17 -24.08 10.63
N ARG A 188 -0.75 -23.43 9.92
CA ARG A 188 -0.66 -23.05 8.49
C ARG A 188 -0.62 -24.25 7.53
N SER A 189 -1.03 -25.43 7.98
CA SER A 189 -1.33 -26.58 7.12
C SER A 189 -2.69 -26.41 6.42
N LEU A 190 -2.90 -27.15 5.34
CA LEU A 190 -4.20 -27.19 4.66
C LEU A 190 -5.28 -27.69 5.61
N GLU A 191 -4.99 -28.75 6.35
CA GLU A 191 -5.90 -29.41 7.28
C GLU A 191 -6.37 -28.45 8.38
N ASP A 192 -5.45 -27.65 8.94
CA ASP A 192 -5.80 -26.71 9.99
C ASP A 192 -6.56 -25.49 9.45
N PHE A 193 -6.28 -25.01 8.23
CA PHE A 193 -7.13 -24.01 7.58
C PHE A 193 -8.55 -24.52 7.36
N GLN A 194 -8.70 -25.75 6.87
CA GLN A 194 -10.01 -26.38 6.67
C GLN A 194 -10.77 -26.49 8.00
N LEU A 195 -10.09 -26.94 9.07
CA LEU A 195 -10.68 -27.01 10.41
C LEU A 195 -11.11 -25.64 10.93
N PHE A 196 -10.28 -24.61 10.71
CA PHE A 196 -10.63 -23.24 11.06
C PHE A 196 -11.88 -22.76 10.31
N LEU A 197 -11.95 -22.98 9.00
CA LEU A 197 -13.14 -22.60 8.23
C LEU A 197 -14.39 -23.36 8.71
N ALA A 198 -14.29 -24.68 8.93
CA ALA A 198 -15.40 -25.47 9.48
C ALA A 198 -15.88 -24.92 10.84
N THR A 199 -14.96 -24.48 11.70
CA THR A 199 -15.29 -23.93 13.03
C THR A 199 -16.06 -22.61 12.96
N TYR A 200 -15.79 -21.76 11.96
CA TYR A 200 -16.30 -20.39 11.92
C TYR A 200 -17.37 -20.13 10.86
N LEU A 201 -17.57 -21.04 9.91
CA LEU A 201 -18.57 -20.94 8.84
C LEU A 201 -19.85 -21.75 9.10
N GLU A 202 -19.91 -22.49 10.22
CA GLU A 202 -21.14 -23.14 10.73
C GLU A 202 -22.14 -22.15 11.34
#